data_AF-A0A0J9FDT4-F1
#
_entry.id   AF-A0A0J9FDT4-F1
#
_cell.length_a   1.000
_cell.length_b   1.000
_cell.length_c   1.000
_cell.angle_alpha   90.00
_cell.angle_beta   90.00
_cell.angle_gamma   90.00
#
_symmetry.space_group_name_H-M   'P 1'
#
loop_
_entity.id
_entity.type
_entity.pdbx_description
1 polymer ?
#
loop_
_entity_poly.entity_id
_entity_poly.type
_entity_poly.pdbx_seq_one_letter_code
_entity_poly.pdbx_strand_id
1 'polypeptide(L)'
;MNIKIHLYVWDSSNWFDYYRHQDLYDSIHTFDMSDADKYEKAEYLPFFIPREMQKSRYQPEFKYKISCIGTDHDGRAYIIRNFIIPLCEQRGWSYYFKLMPFFKEQLEDNNDNLFIEYPINADDYNTIMEESECVLDIDRPMQTALTPRFVWALAAGKKIITSNQNYRRLLESIVSKDVITQQVKCIDVNKPILDVEFMNKKLSFSSKIGMERLYIQNWVNTILYGKE
;
A
#
# COMPACT_ATOMS: atom_id res chain seq x y z
N MET A 1 32.05 7.38 -23.94
CA MET A 1 30.74 7.63 -23.31
C MET A 1 30.59 6.56 -22.23
N ASN A 2 30.43 6.95 -20.97
CA ASN A 2 30.23 5.98 -19.88
C ASN A 2 28.72 5.86 -19.66
N ILE A 3 28.11 4.78 -20.15
CA ILE A 3 26.67 4.50 -19.98
C ILE A 3 26.53 3.73 -18.67
N LYS A 4 25.65 4.19 -17.77
CA LYS A 4 25.20 3.42 -16.62
C LYS A 4 23.80 2.86 -16.85
N ILE A 5 23.58 1.62 -16.47
CA ILE A 5 22.32 0.90 -16.62
C ILE A 5 21.85 0.46 -15.23
N HIS A 6 20.66 0.92 -14.84
CA HIS A 6 20.07 0.62 -13.53
C HIS A 6 18.80 -0.19 -13.72
N LEU A 7 18.63 -1.27 -12.95
CA LEU A 7 17.42 -2.09 -12.94
C LEU A 7 16.59 -1.80 -11.69
N TYR A 8 15.30 -1.56 -11.86
CA TYR A 8 14.33 -1.60 -10.77
C TYR A 8 13.28 -2.68 -11.06
N VAL A 9 13.18 -3.66 -10.16
CA VAL A 9 12.23 -4.76 -10.25
C VAL A 9 10.99 -4.44 -9.40
N TRP A 10 9.82 -4.44 -10.04
CA TRP A 10 8.53 -4.07 -9.43
C TRP A 10 7.56 -5.25 -9.23
N ASP A 11 8.04 -6.48 -9.45
CA ASP A 11 7.28 -7.73 -9.25
C ASP A 11 8.20 -8.83 -8.68
N SER A 12 7.64 -9.84 -8.04
CA SER A 12 8.41 -10.84 -7.28
C SER A 12 9.15 -11.81 -8.20
N SER A 13 10.40 -12.14 -7.89
CA SER A 13 11.17 -13.17 -8.63
C SER A 13 10.57 -14.58 -8.57
N ASN A 14 9.54 -14.78 -7.76
CA ASN A 14 8.76 -16.02 -7.72
C ASN A 14 7.98 -16.26 -9.03
N TRP A 15 7.68 -15.22 -9.80
CA TRP A 15 6.95 -15.35 -11.06
C TRP A 15 7.88 -15.47 -12.28
N PHE A 16 8.95 -14.68 -12.29
CA PHE A 16 9.89 -14.62 -13.42
C PHE A 16 11.32 -14.39 -12.93
N ASP A 17 12.28 -14.90 -13.71
CA ASP A 17 13.70 -14.63 -13.46
C ASP A 17 14.09 -13.25 -14.02
N TYR A 18 13.89 -12.22 -13.21
CA TYR A 18 14.28 -10.84 -13.50
C TYR A 18 15.81 -10.61 -13.38
N TYR A 19 16.54 -11.53 -12.76
CA TYR A 19 17.95 -11.35 -12.36
C TYR A 19 18.94 -12.13 -13.23
N ARG A 20 18.48 -12.91 -14.22
CA ARG A 20 19.31 -13.65 -15.20
C ARG A 20 20.43 -12.86 -15.89
N HIS A 21 20.33 -11.54 -15.93
CA HIS A 21 21.34 -10.65 -16.51
C HIS A 21 21.84 -9.61 -15.50
N GLN A 22 21.86 -9.93 -14.21
CA GLN A 22 22.27 -9.02 -13.13
C GLN A 22 23.64 -8.38 -13.33
N ASP A 23 24.55 -9.05 -14.06
CA ASP A 23 25.90 -8.55 -14.34
C ASP A 23 25.94 -7.42 -15.39
N LEU A 24 24.84 -7.15 -16.09
CA LEU A 24 24.74 -6.05 -17.07
C LEU A 24 24.36 -4.71 -16.43
N TYR A 25 23.99 -4.71 -15.15
CA TYR A 25 23.49 -3.52 -14.45
C TYR A 25 24.52 -3.00 -13.45
N ASP A 26 24.68 -1.68 -13.41
CA ASP A 26 25.52 -0.99 -12.43
C ASP A 26 24.89 -1.00 -11.03
N SER A 27 23.55 -1.06 -10.96
CA SER A 27 22.82 -1.24 -9.71
C SER A 27 21.49 -1.93 -9.96
N ILE A 28 21.04 -2.73 -9.00
CA ILE A 28 19.75 -3.40 -9.03
C ILE A 28 19.00 -3.06 -7.75
N HIS A 29 17.75 -2.62 -7.91
CA HIS A 29 16.84 -2.33 -6.82
C HIS A 29 15.57 -3.15 -6.97
N THR A 30 14.95 -3.50 -5.85
CA THR A 30 13.70 -4.26 -5.83
C THR A 30 12.77 -3.80 -4.72
N PHE A 31 11.48 -3.78 -5.01
CA PHE A 31 10.44 -3.54 -4.01
C PHE A 31 10.19 -4.75 -3.10
N ASP A 32 10.70 -5.93 -3.45
CA ASP A 32 10.50 -7.19 -2.73
C ASP A 32 11.70 -7.46 -1.81
N MET A 33 11.47 -7.43 -0.50
CA MET A 33 12.53 -7.68 0.49
C MET A 33 13.09 -9.11 0.37
N SER A 34 12.28 -10.08 -0.02
CA SER A 34 12.75 -11.45 -0.23
C SER A 34 13.67 -11.57 -1.43
N ASP A 35 13.45 -10.76 -2.48
CA ASP A 35 14.39 -10.67 -3.58
C ASP A 35 15.71 -10.01 -3.14
N ALA A 36 15.64 -8.94 -2.35
CA ALA A 36 16.84 -8.28 -1.80
C ALA A 36 17.65 -9.20 -0.87
N ASP A 37 16.98 -10.06 -0.10
CA ASP A 37 17.63 -11.08 0.73
C ASP A 37 18.24 -12.22 -0.12
N LYS A 38 17.64 -12.53 -1.28
CA LYS A 38 18.00 -13.67 -2.15
C LYS A 38 19.13 -13.35 -3.14
N TYR A 39 19.17 -12.14 -3.68
CA TYR A 39 20.10 -11.74 -4.72
C TYR A 39 21.10 -10.71 -4.17
N GLU A 40 22.38 -11.09 -4.06
CA GLU A 40 23.44 -10.28 -3.44
C GLU A 40 23.58 -8.87 -4.06
N LYS A 41 23.30 -8.71 -5.36
CA LYS A 41 23.38 -7.42 -6.07
C LYS A 41 22.12 -6.56 -5.97
N ALA A 42 21.05 -7.08 -5.38
CA ALA A 42 19.75 -6.41 -5.32
C ALA A 42 19.57 -5.69 -3.98
N GLU A 43 19.29 -4.39 -4.03
CA GLU A 43 18.99 -3.61 -2.84
C GLU A 43 17.49 -3.36 -2.69
N TYR A 44 17.00 -3.48 -1.46
CA TYR A 44 15.61 -3.14 -1.16
C TYR A 44 15.34 -1.63 -1.34
N LEU A 45 14.35 -1.32 -2.18
CA LEU A 45 13.83 0.02 -2.39
C LEU A 45 12.30 -0.08 -2.61
N PRO A 46 11.47 0.39 -1.67
CA PRO A 46 10.01 0.35 -1.82
C PRO A 46 9.52 1.22 -2.99
N PHE A 47 8.23 1.09 -3.30
CA PHE A 47 7.57 1.96 -4.27
C PHE A 47 7.73 3.45 -3.93
N PHE A 48 7.82 4.26 -4.98
CA PHE A 48 7.88 5.71 -4.87
C PHE A 48 6.49 6.32 -4.58
N ILE A 49 6.52 7.57 -4.11
CA ILE A 49 5.37 8.44 -3.92
C ILE A 49 5.28 9.41 -5.10
N PRO A 50 4.23 9.32 -5.94
CA PRO A 50 3.98 10.23 -7.06
C PRO A 50 3.87 11.68 -6.59
N ARG A 51 4.19 12.65 -7.46
CA ARG A 51 4.19 14.09 -7.09
C ARG A 51 2.82 14.56 -6.60
N GLU A 52 1.77 13.99 -7.14
CA GLU A 52 0.37 14.25 -6.84
C GLU A 52 0.08 13.93 -5.37
N MET A 53 0.68 12.85 -4.85
CA MET A 53 0.54 12.36 -3.47
C MET A 53 1.45 13.06 -2.47
N GLN A 54 2.45 13.83 -2.93
CA GLN A 54 3.37 14.58 -2.05
C GLN A 54 2.71 15.85 -1.48
N LYS A 55 1.63 16.32 -2.12
CA LYS A 55 0.92 17.51 -1.69
C LYS A 55 -0.01 17.14 -0.54
N SER A 56 0.24 17.73 0.64
CA SER A 56 -0.74 17.65 1.73
C SER A 56 -1.93 18.53 1.37
N ARG A 57 -3.10 17.92 1.34
CA ARG A 57 -4.37 18.63 1.39
C ARG A 57 -4.89 18.50 2.82
N TYR A 58 -5.06 19.64 3.49
CA TYR A 58 -5.76 19.65 4.76
C TYR A 58 -7.22 19.28 4.49
N GLN A 59 -7.67 18.17 5.07
CA GLN A 59 -9.06 17.76 5.03
C GLN A 59 -9.63 17.94 6.45
N PRO A 60 -10.52 18.92 6.67
CA PRO A 60 -11.09 19.18 8.00
C PRO A 60 -11.98 18.03 8.47
N GLU A 61 -12.64 17.33 7.53
CA GLU A 61 -13.52 16.20 7.79
C GLU A 61 -13.32 15.11 6.73
N PHE A 62 -13.35 13.85 7.16
CA PHE A 62 -13.29 12.70 6.26
C PHE A 62 -14.71 12.25 5.91
N LYS A 63 -14.96 12.03 4.61
CA LYS A 63 -16.24 11.50 4.11
C LYS A 63 -16.39 10.01 4.40
N TYR A 64 -15.27 9.28 4.43
CA TYR A 64 -15.26 7.86 4.72
C TYR A 64 -14.41 7.58 5.96
N LYS A 65 -14.91 6.71 6.84
CA LYS A 65 -14.11 6.18 7.93
C LYS A 65 -13.00 5.28 7.38
N ILE A 66 -13.33 4.46 6.39
CA ILE A 66 -12.42 3.48 5.82
C ILE A 66 -12.70 3.27 4.32
N SER A 67 -11.65 3.11 3.52
CA SER A 67 -11.79 2.68 2.13
C SER A 67 -10.87 1.51 1.78
N CYS A 68 -11.25 0.77 0.74
CA CYS A 68 -10.48 -0.30 0.13
C CYS A 68 -10.75 -0.30 -1.37
N ILE A 69 -9.69 -0.16 -2.18
CA ILE A 69 -9.76 -0.27 -3.64
C ILE A 69 -8.67 -1.22 -4.09
N GLY A 70 -9.02 -2.25 -4.86
CA GLY A 70 -8.05 -3.21 -5.35
C GLY A 70 -8.70 -4.32 -6.15
N THR A 71 -7.98 -5.42 -6.36
CA THR A 71 -8.53 -6.63 -6.99
C THR A 71 -8.91 -7.64 -5.91
N ASP A 72 -9.95 -8.45 -6.11
CA ASP A 72 -10.32 -9.50 -5.18
C ASP A 72 -9.39 -10.72 -5.27
N HIS A 73 -8.22 -10.62 -4.64
CA HIS A 73 -7.31 -11.74 -4.49
C HIS A 73 -7.49 -12.40 -3.12
N ASP A 74 -7.37 -13.74 -3.09
CA ASP A 74 -7.23 -14.53 -1.87
C ASP A 74 -8.36 -14.33 -0.84
N GLY A 75 -9.60 -14.12 -1.32
CA GLY A 75 -10.78 -13.97 -0.46
C GLY A 75 -10.95 -12.60 0.18
N ARG A 76 -10.34 -11.55 -0.37
CA ARG A 76 -10.50 -10.16 0.10
C ARG A 76 -11.96 -9.72 0.18
N ALA A 77 -12.76 -10.04 -0.82
CA ALA A 77 -14.19 -9.73 -0.84
C ALA A 77 -14.93 -10.43 0.30
N TYR A 78 -14.58 -11.68 0.59
CA TYR A 78 -15.14 -12.43 1.72
C TYR A 78 -14.83 -11.73 3.05
N ILE A 79 -13.59 -11.30 3.27
CA ILE A 79 -13.19 -10.57 4.48
C ILE A 79 -14.00 -9.26 4.62
N ILE A 80 -14.04 -8.47 3.54
CA ILE A 80 -14.74 -7.17 3.55
C ILE A 80 -16.23 -7.36 3.83
N ARG A 81 -16.88 -8.29 3.12
CA ARG A 81 -18.33 -8.51 3.20
C ARG A 81 -18.76 -9.06 4.55
N ASN A 82 -18.04 -10.04 5.11
CA ASN A 82 -18.51 -10.78 6.28
C ASN A 82 -18.04 -10.19 7.61
N PHE A 83 -17.00 -9.33 7.61
CA PHE A 83 -16.42 -8.82 8.85
C PHE A 83 -16.33 -7.30 8.89
N ILE A 84 -15.92 -6.66 7.79
CA ILE A 84 -15.63 -5.23 7.80
C ILE A 84 -16.89 -4.39 7.61
N ILE A 85 -17.73 -4.73 6.61
CA ILE A 85 -19.00 -4.05 6.36
C ILE A 85 -19.93 -4.12 7.58
N PRO A 86 -20.20 -5.31 8.18
CA PRO A 86 -21.07 -5.40 9.36
C PRO A 86 -20.59 -4.55 10.54
N LEU A 87 -19.28 -4.48 10.77
CA LEU A 87 -18.72 -3.60 11.79
C LEU A 87 -18.97 -2.12 11.46
N CYS A 88 -18.77 -1.72 10.20
CA CYS A 88 -19.02 -0.33 9.80
C CYS A 88 -20.50 0.04 9.97
N GLU A 89 -21.42 -0.83 9.56
CA GLU A 89 -22.87 -0.66 9.73
C GLU A 89 -23.25 -0.57 11.20
N GLN A 90 -22.76 -1.48 12.05
CA GLN A 90 -22.98 -1.48 13.49
C GLN A 90 -22.53 -0.16 14.15
N ARG A 91 -21.45 0.45 13.64
CA ARG A 91 -20.89 1.70 14.16
C ARG A 91 -21.42 2.96 13.49
N GLY A 92 -22.24 2.84 12.46
CA GLY A 92 -22.66 3.97 11.63
C GLY A 92 -21.50 4.66 10.90
N TRP A 93 -20.44 3.91 10.58
CA TRP A 93 -19.28 4.42 9.84
C TRP A 93 -19.51 4.37 8.34
N SER A 94 -19.31 5.50 7.65
CA SER A 94 -19.28 5.53 6.19
C SER A 94 -18.05 4.81 5.67
N TYR A 95 -18.18 4.06 4.57
CA TYR A 95 -17.09 3.32 3.94
C TYR A 95 -17.15 3.42 2.41
N TYR A 96 -16.01 3.17 1.77
CA TYR A 96 -15.92 3.04 0.31
C TYR A 96 -15.12 1.79 -0.07
N PHE A 97 -15.80 0.73 -0.49
CA PHE A 97 -15.17 -0.53 -0.90
C PHE A 97 -15.49 -0.85 -2.35
N LYS A 98 -14.45 -0.99 -3.17
CA LYS A 98 -14.57 -1.32 -4.59
C LYS A 98 -13.48 -2.28 -5.03
N LEU A 99 -13.87 -3.44 -5.53
CA LEU A 99 -12.97 -4.50 -5.95
C LEU A 99 -13.14 -4.82 -7.44
N MET A 100 -12.03 -4.88 -8.16
CA MET A 100 -11.98 -5.55 -9.45
C MET A 100 -12.17 -7.05 -9.21
N PRO A 101 -13.08 -7.71 -9.95
CA PRO A 101 -13.27 -9.15 -9.83
C PRO A 101 -12.01 -9.89 -10.30
N PHE A 102 -11.76 -11.04 -9.70
CA PHE A 102 -10.79 -12.00 -10.22
C PHE A 102 -11.45 -12.96 -11.23
N PHE A 103 -12.71 -13.29 -10.99
CA PHE A 103 -13.56 -14.13 -11.85
C PHE A 103 -14.78 -13.34 -12.32
N LYS A 104 -15.18 -13.46 -13.60
CA LYS A 104 -16.25 -12.63 -14.19
C LYS A 104 -17.60 -12.85 -13.52
N GLU A 105 -17.82 -14.06 -13.00
CA GLU A 105 -19.02 -14.49 -12.29
C GLU A 105 -19.29 -13.61 -11.05
N GLN A 106 -18.26 -12.98 -10.50
CA GLN A 106 -18.40 -12.04 -9.37
C GLN A 106 -19.14 -10.74 -9.75
N LEU A 107 -19.33 -10.48 -11.04
CA LEU A 107 -20.14 -9.36 -11.54
C LEU A 107 -21.60 -9.74 -11.82
N GLU A 108 -21.96 -11.03 -11.72
CA GLU A 108 -23.32 -11.48 -12.08
C GLU A 108 -24.37 -11.09 -11.03
N ASP A 109 -23.96 -10.85 -9.79
CA ASP A 109 -24.83 -10.31 -8.75
C ASP A 109 -24.91 -8.78 -8.85
N ASN A 110 -25.93 -8.29 -9.57
CA ASN A 110 -26.19 -6.86 -9.74
C ASN A 110 -26.48 -6.11 -8.43
N ASN A 111 -26.77 -6.81 -7.32
CA ASN A 111 -26.97 -6.18 -6.02
C ASN A 111 -25.67 -6.00 -5.24
N ASP A 112 -24.57 -6.63 -5.68
CA ASP A 112 -23.29 -6.53 -5.01
C ASP A 112 -22.53 -5.27 -5.45
N ASN A 113 -22.70 -4.21 -4.65
CA ASN A 113 -21.99 -2.94 -4.88
C ASN A 113 -20.49 -3.01 -4.55
N LEU A 114 -19.95 -4.16 -4.11
CA LEU A 114 -18.52 -4.32 -3.84
C LEU A 114 -17.70 -4.43 -5.12
N PHE A 115 -18.24 -5.03 -6.18
CA PHE A 115 -17.50 -5.27 -7.42
C PHE A 115 -17.69 -4.15 -8.44
N ILE A 116 -16.66 -3.92 -9.25
CA ILE A 116 -16.67 -2.98 -10.37
C ILE A 116 -16.15 -3.65 -11.63
N GLU A 117 -16.75 -3.28 -12.76
CA GLU A 117 -16.36 -3.82 -14.06
C GLU A 117 -15.07 -3.18 -14.60
N TYR A 118 -14.87 -1.89 -14.32
CA TYR A 118 -13.75 -1.10 -14.83
C TYR A 118 -12.90 -0.55 -13.69
N PRO A 119 -11.57 -0.49 -13.84
CA PRO A 119 -10.70 0.04 -12.81
C PRO A 119 -10.98 1.52 -12.58
N ILE A 120 -10.97 1.91 -11.30
CA ILE A 120 -11.03 3.32 -10.90
C ILE A 120 -9.74 4.01 -11.40
N ASN A 121 -9.88 5.17 -12.04
CA ASN A 121 -8.73 5.93 -12.51
C ASN A 121 -7.92 6.50 -11.33
N ALA A 122 -6.70 6.97 -11.61
CA ALA A 122 -5.79 7.42 -10.57
C ALA A 122 -6.33 8.62 -9.78
N ASP A 123 -6.95 9.60 -10.44
CA ASP A 123 -7.44 10.82 -9.79
C ASP A 123 -8.62 10.53 -8.84
N ASP A 124 -9.54 9.66 -9.25
CA ASP A 124 -10.64 9.20 -8.40
C ASP A 124 -10.12 8.39 -7.22
N TYR A 125 -9.17 7.48 -7.44
CA TYR A 125 -8.51 6.74 -6.35
C TYR A 125 -7.87 7.70 -5.34
N ASN A 126 -7.13 8.70 -5.81
CA ASN A 126 -6.48 9.70 -4.97
C ASN A 126 -7.51 10.46 -4.15
N THR A 127 -8.60 10.90 -4.78
CA THR A 127 -9.70 11.61 -4.12
C THR A 127 -10.33 10.76 -3.02
N ILE A 128 -10.65 9.49 -3.31
CA ILE A 128 -11.24 8.58 -2.33
C ILE A 128 -10.28 8.31 -1.17
N MET A 129 -8.99 8.13 -1.45
CA MET A 129 -7.97 7.96 -0.40
C MET A 129 -7.85 9.22 0.46
N GLU A 130 -7.83 10.41 -0.15
CA GLU A 130 -7.81 11.70 0.56
C GLU A 130 -9.06 11.92 1.43
N GLU A 131 -10.24 11.52 0.94
CA GLU A 131 -11.53 11.59 1.63
C GLU A 131 -11.69 10.55 2.76
N SER A 132 -10.81 9.55 2.84
CA SER A 132 -10.83 8.51 3.87
C SER A 132 -9.95 8.82 5.07
N GLU A 133 -10.41 8.45 6.27
CA GLU A 133 -9.57 8.47 7.48
C GLU A 133 -8.61 7.26 7.52
N CYS A 134 -9.14 6.07 7.22
CA CYS A 134 -8.41 4.82 7.20
C CYS A 134 -8.38 4.19 5.79
N VAL A 135 -7.32 3.47 5.47
CA VAL A 135 -7.19 2.63 4.27
C VAL A 135 -7.02 1.18 4.70
N LEU A 136 -7.85 0.30 4.17
CA LEU A 136 -7.73 -1.15 4.33
C LEU A 136 -6.86 -1.70 3.19
N ASP A 137 -5.73 -2.30 3.54
CA ASP A 137 -4.75 -2.91 2.64
C ASP A 137 -4.58 -4.39 2.97
N ILE A 138 -5.47 -5.22 2.42
CA ILE A 138 -5.37 -6.68 2.56
C ILE A 138 -4.40 -7.16 1.46
N ASP A 139 -3.25 -7.69 1.83
CA ASP A 139 -2.26 -8.25 0.91
C ASP A 139 -2.54 -9.72 0.57
N ARG A 140 -1.74 -10.28 -0.35
CA ARG A 140 -1.79 -11.71 -0.64
C ARG A 140 -0.91 -12.47 0.35
N PRO A 141 -1.23 -13.71 0.75
CA PRO A 141 -0.43 -14.48 1.71
C PRO A 141 1.06 -14.63 1.34
N MET A 142 1.38 -14.67 0.04
CA MET A 142 2.76 -14.76 -0.45
C MET A 142 3.44 -13.41 -0.67
N GLN A 143 2.74 -12.30 -0.46
CA GLN A 143 3.30 -10.97 -0.68
C GLN A 143 4.19 -10.57 0.50
N THR A 144 5.42 -10.25 0.21
CA THR A 144 6.46 -9.86 1.18
C THR A 144 6.72 -8.36 1.18
N ALA A 145 6.34 -7.67 0.11
CA ALA A 145 6.52 -6.24 -0.10
C ALA A 145 5.33 -5.38 0.35
N LEU A 146 5.57 -4.09 0.58
CA LEU A 146 4.51 -3.09 0.74
C LEU A 146 3.83 -2.82 -0.62
N THR A 147 2.50 -2.72 -0.64
CA THR A 147 1.79 -2.31 -1.84
C THR A 147 2.03 -0.83 -2.15
N PRO A 148 1.88 -0.36 -3.40
CA PRO A 148 1.87 1.07 -3.70
C PRO A 148 0.81 1.82 -2.87
N ARG A 149 -0.38 1.22 -2.71
CA ARG A 149 -1.50 1.78 -1.94
C ARG A 149 -1.13 2.00 -0.47
N PHE A 150 -0.40 1.06 0.12
CA PHE A 150 0.14 1.20 1.45
C PHE A 150 1.08 2.42 1.53
N VAL A 151 2.08 2.49 0.65
CA VAL A 151 3.07 3.58 0.66
C VAL A 151 2.40 4.93 0.46
N TRP A 152 1.44 5.02 -0.46
CA TRP A 152 0.73 6.26 -0.76
C TRP A 152 -0.20 6.68 0.37
N ALA A 153 -0.94 5.75 0.98
CA ALA A 153 -1.77 6.04 2.15
C ALA A 153 -0.92 6.53 3.33
N LEU A 154 0.26 5.94 3.54
CA LEU A 154 1.18 6.35 4.60
C LEU A 154 1.65 7.78 4.37
N ALA A 155 2.09 8.09 3.14
CA ALA A 155 2.54 9.41 2.73
C ALA A 155 1.44 10.48 2.82
N ALA A 156 0.19 10.08 2.59
CA ALA A 156 -0.98 10.95 2.70
C ALA A 156 -1.48 11.13 4.15
N GLY A 157 -0.79 10.56 5.13
CA GLY A 157 -1.15 10.74 6.53
C GLY A 157 -2.22 9.78 7.05
N LYS A 158 -2.59 8.75 6.30
CA LYS A 158 -3.72 7.89 6.62
C LYS A 158 -3.36 6.85 7.66
N LYS A 159 -4.37 6.40 8.40
CA LYS A 159 -4.26 5.15 9.15
C LYS A 159 -4.42 3.99 8.17
N ILE A 160 -3.55 3.02 8.25
CA ILE A 160 -3.53 1.84 7.41
C ILE A 160 -3.83 0.65 8.28
N ILE A 161 -4.82 -0.12 7.86
CA ILE A 161 -5.15 -1.41 8.44
C ILE A 161 -4.69 -2.43 7.40
N THR A 162 -3.63 -3.17 7.70
CA THR A 162 -3.01 -4.09 6.73
C THR A 162 -3.03 -5.53 7.22
N SER A 163 -3.07 -6.52 6.32
CA SER A 163 -2.75 -7.91 6.68
C SER A 163 -1.26 -8.26 6.52
N ASN A 164 -0.46 -7.34 5.96
CA ASN A 164 0.95 -7.57 5.73
C ASN A 164 1.73 -7.59 7.04
N GLN A 165 2.12 -8.78 7.49
CA GLN A 165 2.86 -8.97 8.75
C GLN A 165 4.29 -8.40 8.68
N ASN A 166 4.84 -8.21 7.48
CA ASN A 166 6.18 -7.70 7.27
C ASN A 166 6.28 -6.17 7.39
N TYR A 167 5.16 -5.44 7.49
CA TYR A 167 5.14 -3.97 7.43
C TYR A 167 6.16 -3.29 8.34
N ARG A 168 6.39 -3.81 9.55
CA ARG A 168 7.36 -3.24 10.51
C ARG A 168 8.78 -3.32 9.96
N ARG A 169 9.23 -4.52 9.59
CA ARG A 169 10.56 -4.75 9.01
C ARG A 169 10.78 -3.87 7.78
N LEU A 170 9.74 -3.69 6.96
CA LEU A 170 9.81 -2.89 5.73
C LEU A 170 9.87 -1.38 6.02
N LEU A 171 9.22 -0.90 7.09
CA LEU A 171 9.13 0.52 7.42
C LEU A 171 10.21 1.03 8.39
N GLU A 172 10.79 0.17 9.23
CA GLU A 172 11.73 0.56 10.31
C GLU A 172 12.97 1.30 9.79
N SER A 173 13.36 1.09 8.54
CA SER A 173 14.48 1.80 7.89
C SER A 173 14.10 3.07 7.13
N ILE A 174 12.80 3.40 7.11
CA ILE A 174 12.24 4.48 6.27
C ILE A 174 11.64 5.57 7.16
N VAL A 175 10.82 5.18 8.13
CA VAL A 175 10.01 6.12 8.94
C VAL A 175 10.27 5.96 10.42
N SER A 176 9.89 6.96 11.20
CA SER A 176 9.99 6.91 12.66
C SER A 176 9.07 5.84 13.26
N LYS A 177 9.42 5.38 14.46
CA LYS A 177 8.58 4.45 15.24
C LYS A 177 7.19 5.01 15.52
N ASP A 178 7.06 6.33 15.68
CA ASP A 178 5.78 6.99 15.91
C ASP A 178 4.86 6.88 14.67
N VAL A 179 5.42 7.02 13.47
CA VAL A 179 4.69 6.78 12.21
C VAL A 179 4.17 5.34 12.18
N ILE A 180 5.05 4.35 12.40
CA ILE A 180 4.66 2.93 12.37
C ILE A 180 3.54 2.63 13.37
N THR A 181 3.65 3.14 14.60
CA THR A 181 2.73 2.79 15.69
C THR A 181 1.41 3.55 15.67
N GLN A 182 1.37 4.76 15.10
CA GLN A 182 0.14 5.57 15.05
C GLN A 182 -0.59 5.48 13.71
N GLN A 183 0.11 5.16 12.62
CA GLN A 183 -0.50 5.05 11.30
C GLN A 183 -0.70 3.63 10.82
N VAL A 184 -0.08 2.60 11.39
CA VAL A 184 -0.25 1.23 10.87
C VAL A 184 -0.71 0.26 11.94
N LYS A 185 -1.78 -0.48 11.65
CA LYS A 185 -2.24 -1.62 12.44
C LYS A 185 -2.34 -2.84 11.55
N CYS A 186 -1.78 -3.95 12.02
CA CYS A 186 -1.89 -5.22 11.31
C CYS A 186 -3.07 -6.04 11.85
N ILE A 187 -3.79 -6.72 10.95
CA ILE A 187 -4.90 -7.62 11.23
C ILE A 187 -4.57 -9.05 10.78
N ASP A 188 -5.16 -10.04 11.45
CA ASP A 188 -5.12 -11.43 11.01
C ASP A 188 -6.30 -11.68 10.06
N VAL A 189 -6.03 -12.14 8.83
CA VAL A 189 -7.08 -12.43 7.84
C VAL A 189 -8.01 -13.56 8.25
N ASN A 190 -7.55 -14.48 9.12
CA ASN A 190 -8.36 -15.57 9.65
C ASN A 190 -9.27 -15.09 10.79
N LYS A 191 -8.96 -13.94 11.38
CA LYS A 191 -9.74 -13.30 12.45
C LYS A 191 -9.67 -11.76 12.29
N PRO A 192 -10.31 -11.20 11.23
CA PRO A 192 -10.09 -9.83 10.77
C PRO A 192 -10.82 -8.81 11.64
N ILE A 193 -10.40 -8.70 12.90
CA ILE A 193 -10.95 -7.78 13.89
C ILE A 193 -10.24 -6.43 13.74
N LEU A 194 -11.02 -5.39 13.48
CA LEU A 194 -10.51 -4.02 13.44
C LEU A 194 -10.34 -3.45 14.85
N ASP A 195 -9.20 -2.81 15.09
CA ASP A 195 -8.93 -2.07 16.31
C ASP A 195 -9.61 -0.69 16.25
N VAL A 196 -10.79 -0.62 16.85
CA VAL A 196 -11.63 0.59 16.91
C VAL A 196 -10.92 1.74 17.62
N GLU A 197 -10.15 1.46 18.67
CA GLU A 197 -9.44 2.50 19.42
C GLU A 197 -8.38 3.14 18.52
N PHE A 198 -7.56 2.31 17.85
CA PHE A 198 -6.61 2.77 16.85
C PHE A 198 -7.29 3.59 15.75
N MET A 199 -8.40 3.10 15.21
CA MET A 199 -9.13 3.79 14.14
C MET A 199 -9.65 5.16 14.58
N ASN A 200 -10.01 5.39 15.84
CA ASN A 200 -10.55 6.66 16.32
C ASN A 200 -9.49 7.61 16.93
N LYS A 201 -8.32 7.09 17.29
CA LYS A 201 -7.25 7.89 17.92
C LYS A 201 -6.69 8.93 16.95
N LYS A 202 -6.68 10.20 17.32
CA LYS A 202 -6.04 11.24 16.49
C LYS A 202 -4.52 11.03 16.43
N LEU A 203 -3.93 11.27 15.26
CA LEU A 203 -2.48 11.27 15.09
C LEU A 203 -1.87 12.43 15.90
N SER A 204 -0.71 12.20 16.52
CA SER A 204 -0.02 13.21 17.33
C SER A 204 0.88 14.13 16.52
N PHE A 205 0.99 13.93 15.20
CA PHE A 205 1.90 14.65 14.32
C PHE A 205 1.21 15.05 13.01
N SER A 206 1.72 16.10 12.36
CA SER A 206 1.35 16.44 10.99
C SER A 206 2.00 15.42 10.04
N SER A 207 1.22 14.92 9.08
CA SER A 207 1.46 13.75 8.22
C SER A 207 2.71 13.72 7.33
N LYS A 208 3.68 14.62 7.51
CA LYS A 208 4.81 14.82 6.57
C LYS A 208 6.17 14.28 7.02
N ILE A 209 6.29 13.61 8.16
CA ILE A 209 7.63 13.35 8.72
C ILE A 209 8.17 11.98 8.26
N GLY A 210 9.18 11.98 7.38
CA GLY A 210 10.08 10.84 7.16
C GLY A 210 9.84 10.00 5.91
N MET A 211 9.10 10.50 4.91
CA MET A 211 8.84 9.79 3.65
C MET A 211 9.46 10.46 2.42
N GLU A 212 10.23 11.53 2.62
CA GLU A 212 10.83 12.34 1.57
C GLU A 212 11.75 11.51 0.68
N ARG A 213 12.45 10.51 1.24
CA ARG A 213 13.29 9.59 0.47
C ARG A 213 12.50 8.81 -0.59
N LEU A 214 11.22 8.55 -0.33
CA LEU A 214 10.35 7.84 -1.26
C LEU A 214 9.65 8.77 -2.26
N TYR A 215 9.77 10.09 -2.13
CA TYR A 215 9.26 11.00 -3.16
C TYR A 215 9.95 10.72 -4.50
N ILE A 216 9.19 10.65 -5.59
CA ILE A 216 9.69 10.17 -6.89
C ILE A 216 11.03 10.79 -7.32
N GLN A 217 11.25 12.08 -7.06
CA GLN A 217 12.52 12.76 -7.35
C GLN A 217 13.71 12.19 -6.55
N ASN A 218 13.53 11.92 -5.26
CA ASN A 218 14.56 11.42 -4.37
C ASN A 218 14.75 9.91 -4.54
N TRP A 219 13.66 9.21 -4.83
CA TRP A 219 13.67 7.79 -5.19
C TRP A 219 14.47 7.56 -6.48
N VAL A 220 14.25 8.38 -7.52
CA VAL A 220 15.06 8.34 -8.75
C VAL A 220 16.53 8.67 -8.46
N ASN A 221 16.80 9.68 -7.62
CA ASN A 221 18.18 9.98 -7.20
C ASN A 221 18.84 8.79 -6.49
N THR A 222 18.10 8.06 -5.65
CA THR A 222 18.60 6.84 -4.99
C THR A 222 19.06 5.80 -6.02
N ILE A 223 18.31 5.61 -7.11
CA ILE A 223 18.68 4.67 -8.17
C ILE A 223 19.89 5.16 -8.97
N LEU A 224 19.90 6.43 -9.36
CA LEU A 224 20.93 6.97 -10.27
C LEU A 224 22.27 7.26 -9.58
N TYR A 225 22.23 7.66 -8.31
CA TYR A 225 23.38 8.19 -7.59
C TYR A 225 23.69 7.46 -6.27
N GLY A 226 22.81 6.57 -5.81
CA GLY A 226 22.96 5.85 -4.54
C GLY A 226 22.23 6.55 -3.39
N LYS A 227 22.28 5.92 -2.20
CA LYS A 227 21.71 6.48 -0.96
C LYS A 227 22.60 7.64 -0.48
N GLU A 228 22.01 8.81 -0.27
CA GLU A 228 22.63 9.90 0.51
C GLU A 228 22.63 9.57 2.01
#